data_AF-A0A2G8LE88-F1
#
_entry.id   AF-A0A2G8LE88-F1
#
_cell.length_a   1.000
_cell.length_b   1.000
_cell.length_c   1.000
_cell.angle_alpha   90.00
_cell.angle_beta   90.00
_cell.angle_gamma   90.00
#
_symmetry.space_group_name_H-M   'P 1'
#
loop_
_entity.id
_entity.type
_entity.pdbx_description
1 polymer ?
#
loop_
_entity_poly.entity_id
_entity_poly.type
_entity_poly.pdbx_seq_one_letter_code
_entity_poly.pdbx_strand_id
1 'polypeptide(L)'
;MIYLLLLIGPLFFYQRSEYPKDCRDVKSQCSTSNSSGVYIIKPDGFEEPFEVYCNNDVGGGGWTVIQRRDSSSVNFNRSWSQYQHGFGFLSTDFWLGNEKLSYLTNQADYELRVDIELSNGASFFTTYSGFRITDEWGQYQITHVGGIESNAETSIATCPTNMIYGTYRCQATCEDPNERSGCNSDSVGSEGCTCPAGFLMQGSDCINASECGCFVTEANLVIPVFQRRTDGSTSFYQNWAAYKEGFGDSRNLWLGNEKLHYLTTQKTYKLRFEITTSSGSAKYAEYPEFQIDSESSNYTMNKLADRSSGNTGLFGVWSLLYLIGSVKSG
;
A
#
# COMPACT_ATOMS: atom_id res chain seq x y z
N MET A 1 -44.99 51.03 2.91
CA MET A 1 -45.79 50.17 3.80
C MET A 1 -45.09 48.84 3.92
N ILE A 2 -44.53 48.55 5.09
CA ILE A 2 -43.86 47.27 5.39
C ILE A 2 -44.89 46.37 6.06
N TYR A 3 -45.17 45.21 5.47
CA TYR A 3 -46.01 44.18 6.08
C TYR A 3 -45.08 43.09 6.64
N LEU A 4 -44.97 43.04 7.97
CA LEU A 4 -44.27 41.97 8.68
C LEU A 4 -45.32 40.95 9.14
N LEU A 5 -45.35 39.77 8.51
CA LEU A 5 -46.13 38.64 9.00
C LEU A 5 -45.20 37.75 9.84
N LEU A 6 -45.28 37.87 11.17
CA LEU A 6 -44.68 36.91 12.10
C LEU A 6 -45.60 35.69 12.21
N LEU A 7 -45.24 34.58 11.57
CA LEU A 7 -45.79 33.27 11.90
C LEU A 7 -44.79 32.53 12.77
N ILE A 8 -45.09 32.52 14.06
CA ILE A 8 -44.43 31.71 15.08
C ILE A 8 -45.02 30.30 14.95
N GLY A 9 -44.20 29.38 14.45
CA GLY A 9 -44.43 27.94 14.47
C GLY A 9 -43.10 27.23 14.22
N PRO A 10 -42.84 26.05 14.81
CA PRO A 10 -41.62 25.31 14.54
C PRO A 10 -41.68 24.75 13.12
N LEU A 11 -41.29 25.59 12.16
CA LEU A 11 -40.93 25.14 10.83
C LEU A 11 -39.61 24.38 11.00
N PHE A 12 -39.70 23.06 11.16
CA PHE A 12 -38.69 22.21 10.53
C PHE A 12 -38.77 22.52 9.04
N PHE A 13 -38.03 23.54 8.61
CA PHE A 13 -37.76 23.76 7.21
C PHE A 13 -36.97 22.54 6.76
N TYR A 14 -37.64 21.57 6.15
CA TYR A 14 -36.98 20.65 5.24
C TYR A 14 -36.55 21.50 4.05
N GLN A 15 -35.40 22.16 4.19
CA GLN A 15 -34.79 22.92 3.11
C GLN A 15 -34.40 21.89 2.08
N ARG A 16 -35.27 21.68 1.07
CA ARG A 16 -34.96 20.83 -0.08
C ARG A 16 -33.60 21.30 -0.60
N SER A 17 -32.61 20.41 -0.60
CA SER A 17 -31.31 20.70 -1.20
C SER A 17 -31.55 21.30 -2.58
N GLU A 18 -30.95 22.45 -2.85
CA GLU A 18 -31.08 23.17 -4.13
C GLU A 18 -30.49 22.35 -5.28
N TYR A 19 -29.66 21.35 -4.97
CA TYR A 19 -28.98 20.47 -5.92
C TYR A 19 -29.36 19.00 -5.72
N PRO A 20 -29.46 18.21 -6.81
CA PRO A 20 -29.60 16.76 -6.72
C PRO A 20 -28.35 16.13 -6.08
N LYS A 21 -28.53 15.05 -5.33
CA LYS A 21 -27.42 14.46 -4.54
C LYS A 21 -26.48 13.59 -5.36
N ASP A 22 -27.02 13.02 -6.43
CA ASP A 22 -26.32 12.14 -7.36
C ASP A 22 -27.06 12.09 -8.71
N CYS A 23 -26.54 11.30 -9.65
CA CYS A 23 -27.13 11.15 -10.98
C CYS A 23 -28.50 10.46 -11.00
N ARG A 24 -28.85 9.70 -9.96
CA ARG A 24 -30.17 9.08 -9.84
C ARG A 24 -31.21 10.13 -9.45
N ASP A 25 -30.85 11.04 -8.55
CA ASP A 25 -31.64 12.23 -8.25
C ASP A 25 -31.77 13.14 -9.48
N VAL A 26 -30.68 13.39 -10.22
CA VAL A 26 -30.73 14.15 -11.50
C VAL A 26 -31.78 13.54 -12.44
N LYS A 27 -31.73 12.22 -12.64
CA LYS A 27 -32.64 11.50 -13.54
C LYS A 27 -34.10 11.59 -13.08
N SER A 28 -34.36 11.48 -11.77
CA SER A 28 -35.73 11.53 -11.24
C SER A 28 -36.33 12.93 -11.25
N GLN A 29 -35.52 13.97 -11.07
CA GLN A 29 -35.98 15.35 -10.96
C GLN A 29 -36.14 16.03 -12.32
N CYS A 30 -35.47 15.55 -13.36
CA CYS A 30 -35.47 16.19 -14.68
C CYS A 30 -36.05 15.26 -15.75
N SER A 31 -37.36 15.36 -16.01
CA SER A 31 -38.08 14.52 -17.00
C SER A 31 -37.61 14.69 -18.46
N THR A 32 -36.86 15.76 -18.77
CA THR A 32 -36.23 16.03 -20.07
C THR A 32 -34.77 15.57 -20.17
N SER A 33 -34.17 15.11 -19.07
CA SER A 33 -32.72 14.84 -18.95
C SER A 33 -32.40 13.35 -18.93
N ASN A 34 -33.03 12.58 -19.83
CA ASN A 34 -32.68 11.18 -20.02
C ASN A 34 -31.36 10.98 -20.77
N SER A 35 -30.75 12.06 -21.29
CA SER A 35 -29.45 12.00 -21.96
C SER A 35 -28.31 11.88 -20.95
N SER A 36 -27.33 11.04 -21.27
CA SER A 36 -26.03 11.06 -20.60
C SER A 36 -25.31 12.39 -20.81
N GLY A 37 -24.55 12.85 -19.81
CA GLY A 37 -23.86 14.13 -19.89
C GLY A 37 -23.29 14.59 -18.56
N VAL A 38 -22.73 15.81 -18.55
CA VAL A 38 -22.20 16.43 -17.33
C VAL A 38 -23.30 17.20 -16.61
N TYR A 39 -23.45 16.95 -15.31
CA TYR A 39 -24.44 17.58 -14.45
C TYR A 39 -23.79 18.01 -13.12
N ILE A 40 -24.40 18.97 -12.45
CA ILE A 40 -23.98 19.43 -11.12
C ILE A 40 -24.77 18.67 -10.06
N ILE A 41 -24.07 18.11 -9.08
CA ILE A 41 -24.65 17.43 -7.91
C ILE A 41 -24.07 18.00 -6.62
N LYS A 42 -24.75 17.75 -5.50
CA LYS A 42 -24.25 18.04 -4.16
C LYS A 42 -24.59 16.88 -3.21
N PRO A 43 -23.65 15.97 -2.96
CA PRO A 43 -23.82 14.91 -1.97
C PRO A 43 -24.04 15.47 -0.57
N ASP A 44 -24.76 14.72 0.27
CA ASP A 44 -25.02 15.09 1.65
C ASP A 44 -23.70 15.25 2.42
N GLY A 45 -23.52 16.40 3.08
CA GLY A 45 -22.33 16.71 3.88
C GLY A 45 -21.14 17.29 3.11
N PHE A 46 -21.15 17.26 1.77
CA PHE A 46 -20.08 17.88 0.98
C PHE A 46 -20.29 19.39 0.86
N GLU A 47 -19.23 20.19 1.05
CA GLU A 47 -19.34 21.65 1.22
C GLU A 47 -19.94 22.35 0.00
N GLU A 48 -19.39 22.10 -1.19
CA GLU A 48 -19.71 22.81 -2.43
C GLU A 48 -20.21 21.86 -3.54
N PRO A 49 -21.23 22.24 -4.33
CA PRO A 49 -21.68 21.43 -5.46
C PRO A 49 -20.57 21.25 -6.50
N PHE A 50 -20.56 20.11 -7.20
CA PHE A 50 -19.54 19.79 -8.20
C PHE A 50 -20.10 19.05 -9.41
N GLU A 51 -19.35 19.08 -10.51
CA GLU A 51 -19.70 18.43 -11.77
C GLU A 51 -19.38 16.93 -11.76
N VAL A 52 -20.29 16.14 -12.31
CA VAL A 52 -20.13 14.69 -12.56
C VAL A 52 -20.65 14.33 -13.94
N TYR A 53 -20.14 13.24 -14.51
CA TYR A 53 -20.76 12.63 -15.67
C TYR A 53 -21.85 11.65 -15.22
N CYS A 54 -23.10 11.89 -15.62
CA CYS A 54 -24.20 10.96 -15.45
C CYS A 54 -24.36 10.10 -16.69
N ASN A 55 -24.29 8.78 -16.52
CA ASN A 55 -24.60 7.82 -17.58
C ASN A 55 -26.03 7.31 -17.40
N ASN A 56 -26.87 7.61 -18.39
CA ASN A 56 -28.27 7.23 -18.44
C ASN A 56 -28.58 6.12 -19.45
N ASP A 57 -27.57 5.71 -20.24
CA ASP A 57 -27.74 4.77 -21.37
C ASP A 57 -27.59 3.31 -20.94
N VAL A 58 -26.93 3.05 -19.80
CA VAL A 58 -26.66 1.69 -19.29
C VAL A 58 -27.47 1.36 -18.04
N GLY A 59 -27.84 0.08 -17.89
CA GLY A 59 -28.36 -0.46 -16.62
C GLY A 59 -29.53 0.31 -16.02
N GLY A 60 -30.45 0.84 -16.83
CA GLY A 60 -31.58 1.63 -16.33
C GLY A 60 -31.25 3.07 -15.93
N GLY A 61 -30.01 3.53 -16.15
CA GLY A 61 -29.54 4.91 -15.99
C GLY A 61 -29.47 5.44 -14.55
N GLY A 62 -29.05 6.70 -14.40
CA GLY A 62 -28.81 7.31 -13.09
C GLY A 62 -27.43 7.01 -12.50
N TRP A 63 -26.49 6.55 -13.33
CA TRP A 63 -25.14 6.19 -12.89
C TRP A 63 -24.25 7.42 -12.78
N THR A 64 -23.75 7.70 -11.57
CA THR A 64 -22.66 8.66 -11.37
C THR A 64 -21.34 8.00 -11.75
N VAL A 65 -20.71 8.47 -12.83
CA VAL A 65 -19.43 7.90 -13.28
C VAL A 65 -18.30 8.45 -12.41
N ILE A 66 -17.60 7.55 -11.71
CA ILE A 66 -16.51 7.90 -10.78
C ILE A 66 -15.12 7.77 -11.42
N GLN A 67 -15.01 6.97 -12.48
CA GLN A 67 -13.80 6.75 -13.27
C GLN A 67 -14.19 6.44 -14.71
N ARG A 68 -13.41 6.95 -15.68
CA ARG A 68 -13.50 6.52 -17.08
C ARG A 68 -12.10 6.42 -17.69
N ARG A 69 -11.88 5.41 -18.55
CA ARG A 69 -10.70 5.22 -19.41
C ARG A 69 -11.16 4.88 -20.82
N ASP A 70 -11.03 5.84 -21.75
CA ASP A 70 -11.55 5.70 -23.12
C ASP A 70 -10.53 6.14 -24.18
N SER A 71 -9.74 7.18 -23.87
CA SER A 71 -8.92 7.90 -24.86
C SER A 71 -7.41 7.83 -24.61
N SER A 72 -6.97 7.22 -23.49
CA SER A 72 -5.57 7.23 -23.01
C SER A 72 -4.96 8.63 -22.84
N SER A 73 -5.79 9.67 -22.80
CA SER A 73 -5.37 11.08 -22.86
C SER A 73 -4.87 11.62 -21.52
N VAL A 74 -5.22 10.94 -20.41
CA VAL A 74 -4.87 11.36 -19.06
C VAL A 74 -3.98 10.32 -18.39
N ASN A 75 -2.86 10.77 -17.82
CA ASN A 75 -1.99 9.93 -17.01
C ASN A 75 -2.64 9.64 -15.65
N PHE A 76 -2.68 8.37 -15.23
CA PHE A 76 -3.21 7.91 -13.93
C PHE A 76 -2.11 7.62 -12.89
N ASN A 77 -0.83 7.70 -13.26
CA ASN A 77 0.26 7.71 -12.28
C ASN A 77 0.35 9.10 -11.64
N ARG A 78 -0.36 9.28 -10.52
CA ARG A 78 -0.63 10.58 -9.88
C ARG A 78 -0.36 10.50 -8.39
N SER A 79 -0.11 11.66 -7.78
CA SER A 79 0.13 11.75 -6.33
C SER A 79 -1.14 11.52 -5.51
N TRP A 80 -0.98 11.24 -4.22
CA TRP A 80 -2.09 11.10 -3.27
C TRP A 80 -3.06 12.29 -3.33
N SER A 81 -2.53 13.51 -3.26
CA SER A 81 -3.32 14.76 -3.32
C SER A 81 -4.14 14.86 -4.62
N GLN A 82 -3.61 14.38 -5.75
CA GLN A 82 -4.35 14.36 -7.02
C GLN A 82 -5.47 13.33 -7.00
N TYR A 83 -5.24 12.13 -6.45
CA TYR A 83 -6.30 11.13 -6.28
C TYR A 83 -7.38 11.57 -5.29
N GLN A 84 -7.02 12.31 -4.25
CA GLN A 84 -7.93 12.90 -3.28
C GLN A 84 -8.90 13.90 -3.93
N HIS A 85 -8.39 14.85 -4.72
CA HIS A 85 -9.21 15.91 -5.33
C HIS A 85 -9.86 15.50 -6.66
N GLY A 86 -9.28 14.52 -7.36
CA GLY A 86 -9.67 14.11 -8.71
C GLY A 86 -8.84 14.80 -9.80
N PHE A 87 -8.89 14.23 -11.00
CA PHE A 87 -8.16 14.73 -12.17
C PHE A 87 -8.77 14.23 -13.48
N GLY A 88 -8.41 14.87 -14.59
CA GLY A 88 -8.87 14.49 -15.93
C GLY A 88 -10.09 15.28 -16.39
N PHE A 89 -10.79 14.75 -17.39
CA PHE A 89 -11.92 15.41 -18.05
C PHE A 89 -13.16 14.50 -18.03
N LEU A 90 -14.27 14.99 -17.48
CA LEU A 90 -15.50 14.20 -17.29
C LEU A 90 -16.07 13.59 -18.58
N SER A 91 -15.78 14.19 -19.74
CA SER A 91 -16.19 13.67 -21.05
C SER A 91 -15.33 12.49 -21.53
N THR A 92 -14.09 12.36 -21.04
CA THR A 92 -13.11 11.35 -21.49
C THR A 92 -12.47 10.63 -20.31
N ASP A 93 -11.15 10.75 -20.10
CA ASP A 93 -10.42 10.03 -19.07
C ASP A 93 -10.38 10.85 -17.78
N PHE A 94 -10.89 10.29 -16.68
CA PHE A 94 -10.86 10.99 -15.39
C PHE A 94 -10.96 10.06 -14.18
N TRP A 95 -10.57 10.63 -13.04
CA TRP A 95 -10.86 10.13 -11.70
C TRP A 95 -11.61 11.23 -10.93
N LEU A 96 -12.78 10.92 -10.38
CA LEU A 96 -13.65 11.92 -9.76
C LEU A 96 -13.00 12.60 -8.54
N GLY A 97 -12.26 11.82 -7.75
CA GLY A 97 -11.62 12.23 -6.50
C GLY A 97 -12.11 11.42 -5.31
N ASN A 98 -11.19 10.93 -4.48
CA ASN A 98 -11.51 10.06 -3.35
C ASN A 98 -12.34 10.78 -2.29
N GLU A 99 -12.10 12.08 -2.07
CA GLU A 99 -12.88 12.84 -1.10
C GLU A 99 -14.34 12.95 -1.56
N LYS A 100 -14.60 13.27 -2.83
CA LYS A 100 -15.98 13.27 -3.35
C LYS A 100 -16.62 11.88 -3.26
N LEU A 101 -15.83 10.83 -3.51
CA LEU A 101 -16.30 9.45 -3.46
C LEU A 101 -16.66 9.00 -2.04
N SER A 102 -15.96 9.49 -1.02
CA SER A 102 -16.23 9.13 0.38
C SER A 102 -17.60 9.66 0.82
N TYR A 103 -17.95 10.90 0.48
CA TYR A 103 -19.30 11.44 0.75
C TYR A 103 -20.37 10.75 -0.11
N LEU A 104 -20.10 10.55 -1.40
CA LEU A 104 -21.04 9.90 -2.32
C LEU A 104 -21.39 8.48 -1.87
N THR A 105 -20.43 7.67 -1.43
CA THR A 105 -20.69 6.26 -1.11
C THR A 105 -21.26 6.03 0.29
N ASN A 106 -21.16 7.02 1.18
CA ASN A 106 -21.65 6.93 2.56
C ASN A 106 -22.98 7.64 2.81
N GLN A 107 -23.52 8.42 1.86
CA GLN A 107 -24.83 9.08 2.03
C GLN A 107 -26.05 8.16 1.88
N ALA A 108 -25.89 7.00 1.22
CA ALA A 108 -26.94 6.01 1.00
C ALA A 108 -26.33 4.63 0.64
N ASP A 109 -27.17 3.66 0.33
CA ASP A 109 -26.73 2.36 -0.20
C ASP A 109 -26.51 2.46 -1.71
N TYR A 110 -25.24 2.33 -2.13
CA TYR A 110 -24.84 2.38 -3.52
C TYR A 110 -24.31 1.03 -4.00
N GLU A 111 -24.66 0.70 -5.24
CA GLU A 111 -24.04 -0.37 -6.00
C GLU A 111 -22.91 0.19 -6.89
N LEU A 112 -21.88 -0.63 -7.12
CA LEU A 112 -20.78 -0.31 -8.03
C LEU A 112 -20.90 -1.16 -9.29
N ARG A 113 -20.96 -0.52 -10.44
CA ARG A 113 -20.88 -1.17 -11.76
C ARG A 113 -19.54 -0.85 -12.42
N VAL A 114 -18.90 -1.88 -12.96
CA VAL A 114 -17.67 -1.76 -13.75
C VAL A 114 -17.93 -2.35 -15.13
N ASP A 115 -17.91 -1.50 -16.15
CA ASP A 115 -18.01 -1.88 -17.55
C ASP A 115 -16.60 -1.90 -18.17
N ILE A 116 -16.26 -2.98 -18.87
CA ILE A 116 -14.98 -3.16 -19.56
C ILE A 116 -15.24 -3.49 -21.02
N GLU A 117 -14.56 -2.79 -21.91
CA GLU A 117 -14.53 -3.08 -23.35
C GLU A 117 -13.11 -3.48 -23.75
N LEU A 118 -12.98 -4.62 -24.41
CA LEU A 118 -11.72 -5.15 -24.91
C LEU A 118 -11.43 -4.62 -26.32
N SER A 119 -10.16 -4.68 -26.72
CA SER A 119 -9.71 -4.26 -28.05
C SER A 119 -10.33 -5.05 -29.22
N ASN A 120 -10.90 -6.22 -28.95
CA ASN A 120 -11.63 -7.03 -29.94
C ASN A 120 -13.13 -6.67 -30.03
N GLY A 121 -13.58 -5.63 -29.31
CA GLY A 121 -14.98 -5.17 -29.29
C GLY A 121 -15.89 -5.97 -28.35
N ALA A 122 -15.38 -6.98 -27.65
CA ALA A 122 -16.15 -7.66 -26.61
C ALA A 122 -16.29 -6.75 -25.39
N SER A 123 -17.50 -6.67 -24.83
CA SER A 123 -17.78 -5.91 -23.62
C SER A 123 -18.46 -6.77 -22.57
N PHE A 124 -18.11 -6.52 -21.32
CA PHE A 124 -18.73 -7.16 -20.17
C PHE A 124 -18.79 -6.18 -19.01
N PHE A 125 -19.68 -6.46 -18.07
CA PHE A 125 -19.87 -5.68 -16.88
C PHE A 125 -19.98 -6.58 -15.65
N THR A 126 -19.55 -6.04 -14.52
CA THR A 126 -19.77 -6.61 -13.20
C THR A 126 -20.41 -5.57 -12.30
N THR A 127 -21.36 -5.99 -11.49
CA THR A 127 -22.04 -5.17 -10.50
C THR A 127 -21.80 -5.74 -9.11
N TYR A 128 -21.51 -4.86 -8.16
CA TYR A 128 -21.39 -5.16 -6.74
C TYR A 128 -22.54 -4.48 -6.02
N SER A 129 -23.35 -5.24 -5.28
CA SER A 129 -24.56 -4.72 -4.63
C SER A 129 -24.32 -3.75 -3.46
N GLY A 130 -23.07 -3.44 -3.17
CA GLY A 130 -22.65 -2.51 -2.13
C GLY A 130 -21.26 -1.97 -2.43
N PHE A 131 -21.03 -0.70 -2.17
CA PHE A 131 -19.72 -0.08 -2.30
C PHE A 131 -19.58 1.08 -1.33
N ARG A 132 -18.62 1.01 -0.41
CA ARG A 132 -18.29 2.09 0.53
C ARG A 132 -16.78 2.23 0.72
N ILE A 133 -16.33 3.46 0.84
CA ILE A 133 -14.96 3.80 1.21
C ILE A 133 -14.92 4.65 2.49
N THR A 134 -13.81 4.65 3.21
CA THR A 134 -13.59 5.58 4.33
C THR A 134 -13.27 7.00 3.84
N ASP A 135 -13.20 7.93 4.79
CA ASP A 135 -12.73 9.29 4.60
C ASP A 135 -11.19 9.37 4.54
N GLU A 136 -10.65 10.59 4.56
CA GLU A 136 -9.20 10.84 4.57
C GLU A 136 -8.49 10.18 5.76
N TRP A 137 -9.12 10.15 6.94
CA TRP A 137 -8.54 9.58 8.15
C TRP A 137 -8.40 8.06 8.04
N GLY A 138 -9.43 7.43 7.47
CA GLY A 138 -9.38 6.02 7.09
C GLY A 138 -8.64 5.75 5.77
N GLN A 139 -7.95 6.75 5.21
CA GLN A 139 -7.15 6.64 3.99
C GLN A 139 -7.92 6.14 2.75
N TYR A 140 -9.21 6.48 2.65
CA TYR A 140 -10.08 6.09 1.52
C TYR A 140 -10.12 4.58 1.24
N GLN A 141 -9.89 3.76 2.26
CA GLN A 141 -9.96 2.31 2.19
C GLN A 141 -11.38 1.86 1.86
N ILE A 142 -11.48 0.84 1.00
CA ILE A 142 -12.76 0.18 0.73
C ILE A 142 -13.15 -0.62 1.97
N THR A 143 -14.32 -0.31 2.55
CA THR A 143 -14.83 -0.97 3.76
C THR A 143 -15.92 -1.97 3.48
N HIS A 144 -16.63 -1.81 2.36
CA HIS A 144 -17.71 -2.70 1.98
C HIS A 144 -17.77 -2.86 0.47
N VAL A 145 -17.78 -4.11 0.03
CA VAL A 145 -18.11 -4.51 -1.35
C VAL A 145 -19.18 -5.59 -1.24
N GLY A 146 -20.33 -5.36 -1.87
CA GLY A 146 -21.47 -6.28 -1.85
C GLY A 146 -21.26 -7.51 -2.73
N GLY A 147 -22.31 -8.34 -2.82
CA GLY A 147 -22.33 -9.51 -3.69
C GLY A 147 -22.11 -9.13 -5.16
N ILE A 148 -21.45 -10.03 -5.89
CA ILE A 148 -21.06 -9.82 -7.29
C ILE A 148 -22.08 -10.47 -8.24
N GLU A 149 -22.46 -9.73 -9.27
CA GLU A 149 -23.20 -10.23 -10.43
C GLU A 149 -22.45 -9.80 -11.70
N SER A 150 -22.13 -10.75 -12.58
CA SER A 150 -21.37 -10.48 -13.81
C SER A 150 -22.04 -11.14 -15.00
N ASN A 151 -22.01 -10.47 -16.16
CA ASN A 151 -22.46 -11.04 -17.43
C ASN A 151 -21.30 -11.64 -18.25
N ALA A 152 -20.08 -11.67 -17.72
CA ALA A 152 -18.94 -12.26 -18.40
C ALA A 152 -19.05 -13.80 -18.39
N GLU A 153 -19.03 -14.42 -19.57
CA GLU A 153 -19.01 -15.89 -19.73
C GLU A 153 -17.69 -16.52 -19.25
N THR A 154 -16.64 -15.71 -19.18
CA THR A 154 -15.33 -16.05 -18.63
C THR A 154 -15.19 -15.37 -17.27
N SER A 155 -14.82 -16.14 -16.24
CA SER A 155 -14.40 -15.58 -14.96
C SER A 155 -13.30 -14.57 -15.22
N ILE A 156 -13.59 -13.28 -15.07
CA ILE A 156 -12.56 -12.27 -14.88
C ILE A 156 -11.72 -12.81 -13.71
N ALA A 157 -10.45 -13.09 -13.94
CA ALA A 157 -9.54 -13.42 -12.84
C ALA A 157 -9.38 -12.14 -12.03
N THR A 158 -10.34 -11.89 -11.13
CA THR A 158 -10.25 -10.83 -10.15
C THR A 158 -9.08 -11.17 -9.27
N CYS A 159 -8.16 -10.23 -9.14
CA CYS A 159 -7.08 -10.41 -8.21
C CYS A 159 -7.65 -10.53 -6.79
N PRO A 160 -7.09 -11.43 -5.96
CA PRO A 160 -7.41 -11.49 -4.53
C PRO A 160 -7.32 -10.12 -3.87
N THR A 161 -7.96 -9.95 -2.72
CA THR A 161 -7.95 -8.69 -1.96
C THR A 161 -6.51 -8.16 -1.79
N ASN A 162 -6.33 -6.85 -1.97
CA ASN A 162 -5.03 -6.14 -1.92
C ASN A 162 -4.05 -6.45 -3.06
N MET A 163 -4.45 -7.15 -4.12
CA MET A 163 -3.68 -7.28 -5.36
C MET A 163 -4.23 -6.39 -6.47
N ILE A 164 -3.34 -5.90 -7.33
CA ILE A 164 -3.65 -5.16 -8.55
C ILE A 164 -3.31 -6.00 -9.78
N TYR A 165 -4.13 -5.88 -10.83
CA TYR A 165 -3.81 -6.47 -12.12
C TYR A 165 -2.73 -5.63 -12.80
N GLY A 166 -1.65 -6.26 -13.23
CA GLY A 166 -0.55 -5.58 -13.87
C GLY A 166 0.38 -6.54 -14.59
N THR A 167 1.44 -5.99 -15.17
CA THR A 167 2.52 -6.81 -15.69
C THR A 167 3.26 -7.43 -14.50
N TYR A 168 3.30 -8.75 -14.46
CA TYR A 168 4.06 -9.51 -13.48
C TYR A 168 5.52 -9.05 -13.50
N ARG A 169 5.92 -8.47 -12.38
CA ARG A 169 7.30 -8.20 -11.98
C ARG A 169 7.59 -9.06 -10.76
N CYS A 170 8.85 -9.41 -10.56
CA CYS A 170 9.30 -10.08 -9.36
C CYS A 170 8.77 -9.34 -8.15
N GLN A 171 7.92 -10.00 -7.36
CA GLN A 171 7.23 -9.37 -6.24
C GLN A 171 8.12 -9.41 -5.00
N ALA A 172 8.29 -8.29 -4.33
CA ALA A 172 8.87 -8.24 -3.01
C ALA A 172 8.00 -9.01 -2.00
N THR A 173 8.62 -9.80 -1.12
CA THR A 173 7.94 -10.52 -0.03
C THR A 173 8.41 -10.00 1.32
N CYS A 174 7.72 -10.35 2.41
CA CYS A 174 8.25 -10.05 3.75
C CYS A 174 9.62 -10.73 4.01
N GLU A 175 9.97 -11.78 3.28
CA GLU A 175 11.25 -12.50 3.42
C GLU A 175 12.36 -11.95 2.51
N ASP A 176 12.00 -11.39 1.35
CA ASP A 176 12.92 -10.70 0.42
C ASP A 176 12.28 -9.38 -0.07
N PRO A 177 12.38 -8.29 0.73
CA PRO A 177 11.80 -6.99 0.38
C PRO A 177 12.52 -6.27 -0.76
N ASN A 178 13.72 -6.71 -1.14
CA ASN A 178 14.63 -6.01 -2.05
C ASN A 178 14.74 -6.69 -3.44
N GLU A 179 13.83 -7.61 -3.78
CA GLU A 179 13.68 -8.22 -5.11
C GLU A 179 15.00 -8.66 -5.76
N ARG A 180 15.72 -9.66 -5.21
CA ARG A 180 16.91 -10.17 -5.91
C ARG A 180 17.20 -11.66 -5.84
N SER A 181 16.38 -12.47 -5.20
CA SER A 181 16.70 -13.90 -5.00
C SER A 181 15.61 -14.83 -5.55
N GLY A 182 15.88 -15.52 -6.66
CA GLY A 182 15.12 -16.73 -7.05
C GLY A 182 13.91 -16.54 -7.97
N CYS A 183 13.74 -15.37 -8.58
CA CYS A 183 12.66 -15.13 -9.52
C CYS A 183 12.97 -15.83 -10.87
N ASN A 184 12.10 -16.77 -11.30
CA ASN A 184 12.23 -17.41 -12.61
C ASN A 184 12.01 -16.34 -13.69
N SER A 185 13.02 -16.08 -14.51
CA SER A 185 12.98 -15.05 -15.57
C SER A 185 11.87 -15.27 -16.60
N ASP A 186 11.34 -16.49 -16.68
CA ASP A 186 10.38 -16.93 -17.70
C ASP A 186 8.98 -16.33 -17.52
N SER A 187 8.65 -15.80 -16.34
CA SER A 187 7.34 -15.20 -16.04
C SER A 187 7.36 -13.67 -16.11
N VAL A 188 8.54 -13.05 -16.24
CA VAL A 188 8.67 -11.59 -16.27
C VAL A 188 8.04 -11.06 -17.55
N GLY A 189 6.97 -10.27 -17.42
CA GLY A 189 6.23 -9.72 -18.57
C GLY A 189 4.88 -10.35 -18.85
N SER A 190 4.47 -11.41 -18.13
CA SER A 190 3.09 -11.92 -18.21
C SER A 190 2.13 -10.98 -17.50
N GLU A 191 0.86 -10.92 -17.92
CA GLU A 191 -0.17 -10.16 -17.21
C GLU A 191 -0.77 -11.03 -16.10
N GLY A 192 -0.90 -10.47 -14.90
CA GLY A 192 -1.39 -11.19 -13.73
C GLY A 192 -1.56 -10.31 -12.50
N CYS A 193 -1.91 -10.93 -11.38
CA CYS A 193 -2.13 -10.23 -10.12
C CYS A 193 -0.81 -9.98 -9.39
N THR A 194 -0.59 -8.75 -8.95
CA THR A 194 0.64 -8.26 -8.33
C THR A 194 0.29 -7.41 -7.10
N CYS A 195 1.16 -7.32 -6.10
CA CYS A 195 1.00 -6.38 -5.00
C CYS A 195 1.18 -4.94 -5.49
N PRO A 196 0.31 -4.01 -5.05
CA PRO A 196 0.53 -2.59 -5.25
C PRO A 196 1.75 -2.11 -4.47
N ALA A 197 2.29 -0.94 -4.85
CA ALA A 197 3.43 -0.35 -4.16
C ALA A 197 3.14 -0.15 -2.66
N GLY A 198 4.09 -0.53 -1.80
CA GLY A 198 3.93 -0.48 -0.34
C GLY A 198 3.31 -1.74 0.28
N PHE A 199 2.91 -2.71 -0.54
CA PHE A 199 2.45 -4.02 -0.10
C PHE A 199 3.45 -5.11 -0.49
N LEU A 200 3.56 -6.13 0.35
CA LEU A 200 4.46 -7.25 0.18
C LEU A 200 3.65 -8.55 0.11
N MET A 201 4.05 -9.47 -0.76
CA MET A 201 3.41 -10.78 -0.85
C MET A 201 3.75 -11.61 0.40
N GLN A 202 2.73 -12.19 1.00
CA GLN A 202 2.84 -13.23 2.03
C GLN A 202 1.89 -14.38 1.67
N GLY A 203 2.45 -15.48 1.17
CA GLY A 203 1.63 -16.59 0.65
C GLY A 203 0.92 -16.19 -0.66
N SER A 204 -0.42 -16.17 -0.64
CA SER A 204 -1.27 -15.74 -1.76
C SER A 204 -1.79 -14.31 -1.65
N ASP A 205 -1.52 -13.62 -0.53
CA ASP A 205 -2.11 -12.34 -0.20
C ASP A 205 -1.06 -11.22 -0.18
N CYS A 206 -1.51 -9.99 -0.41
CA CYS A 206 -0.69 -8.79 -0.24
C CYS A 206 -1.01 -8.13 1.09
N ILE A 207 0.00 -8.03 1.95
CA ILE A 207 -0.11 -7.34 3.23
C ILE A 207 0.66 -6.03 3.20
N ASN A 208 0.23 -5.07 4.01
CA ASN A 208 0.95 -3.81 4.11
C ASN A 208 2.39 -4.10 4.60
N ALA A 209 3.39 -3.42 4.04
CA ALA A 209 4.78 -3.62 4.46
C ALA A 209 4.97 -3.39 5.98
N SER A 210 4.14 -2.55 6.60
CA SER A 210 4.12 -2.32 8.05
C SER A 210 3.57 -3.49 8.89
N GLU A 211 2.81 -4.39 8.27
CA GLU A 211 2.26 -5.60 8.90
C GLU A 211 3.22 -6.79 8.84
N CYS A 212 4.26 -6.72 7.98
CA CYS A 212 5.40 -7.61 8.15
C CYS A 212 5.96 -7.35 9.56
N GLY A 213 5.97 -8.37 10.44
CA GLY A 213 6.23 -8.28 11.88
C GLY A 213 7.63 -7.81 12.31
N CYS A 214 8.30 -7.07 11.45
CA CYS A 214 9.73 -6.83 11.36
C CYS A 214 10.04 -5.40 10.86
N PHE A 215 9.03 -4.58 10.57
CA PHE A 215 9.15 -3.25 9.94
C PHE A 215 9.49 -2.16 10.97
N VAL A 216 10.60 -1.43 10.76
CA VAL A 216 10.91 -0.20 11.52
C VAL A 216 10.51 1.01 10.69
N THR A 217 9.53 1.78 11.19
CA THR A 217 8.84 2.89 10.52
C THR A 217 9.73 4.04 10.03
N GLU A 218 10.95 4.16 10.55
CA GLU A 218 11.88 5.24 10.17
C GLU A 218 12.98 4.80 9.19
N ALA A 219 13.08 3.50 8.88
CA ALA A 219 14.11 2.95 8.00
C ALA A 219 13.57 2.23 6.76
N ASN A 220 12.25 2.05 6.64
CA ASN A 220 11.61 1.28 5.55
C ASN A 220 12.29 -0.10 5.35
N LEU A 221 12.60 -0.81 6.44
CA LEU A 221 13.38 -2.03 6.45
C LEU A 221 12.81 -3.06 7.43
N VAL A 222 12.69 -4.31 6.96
CA VAL A 222 12.34 -5.53 7.70
C VAL A 222 13.61 -6.06 8.39
N ILE A 223 13.50 -6.57 9.64
CA ILE A 223 14.57 -7.10 10.53
C ILE A 223 15.97 -7.09 9.88
N PRO A 224 16.88 -6.22 10.33
CA PRO A 224 18.19 -6.14 9.74
C PRO A 224 18.98 -7.39 10.10
N VAL A 225 19.09 -8.33 9.17
CA VAL A 225 20.24 -9.22 9.10
C VAL A 225 21.45 -8.31 8.87
N PHE A 226 22.05 -7.85 9.97
CA PHE A 226 23.17 -6.91 9.88
C PHE A 226 24.45 -7.60 9.40
N GLN A 227 24.49 -8.93 9.47
CA GLN A 227 25.57 -9.73 8.92
C GLN A 227 25.06 -11.08 8.37
N ARG A 228 25.50 -11.45 7.17
CA ARG A 228 25.33 -12.79 6.61
C ARG A 228 26.62 -13.25 5.92
N ARG A 229 26.97 -14.52 6.06
CA ARG A 229 28.13 -15.15 5.39
C ARG A 229 27.75 -16.54 4.91
N THR A 230 27.44 -16.69 3.62
CA THR A 230 27.07 -18.00 3.05
C THR A 230 28.24 -18.68 2.35
N ASP A 231 29.19 -17.91 1.81
CA ASP A 231 30.36 -18.45 1.10
C ASP A 231 31.56 -17.48 1.15
N GLY A 232 32.62 -17.77 0.39
CA GLY A 232 33.83 -16.95 0.31
C GLY A 232 33.83 -15.89 -0.80
N SER A 233 32.70 -15.62 -1.46
CA SER A 233 32.65 -14.72 -2.64
C SER A 233 32.88 -13.25 -2.29
N THR A 234 32.59 -12.83 -1.06
CA THR A 234 32.83 -11.48 -0.56
C THR A 234 33.86 -11.49 0.57
N SER A 235 34.91 -10.68 0.45
CA SER A 235 35.88 -10.47 1.52
C SER A 235 35.27 -9.66 2.66
N PHE A 236 35.43 -10.14 3.89
CA PHE A 236 35.18 -9.37 5.13
C PHE A 236 36.46 -8.74 5.67
N TYR A 237 37.59 -8.86 4.99
CA TYR A 237 38.77 -8.06 5.29
C TYR A 237 38.65 -6.73 4.54
N GLN A 238 37.90 -5.81 5.14
CA GLN A 238 37.53 -4.51 4.56
C GLN A 238 38.06 -3.36 5.40
N ASN A 239 38.13 -2.17 4.80
CA ASN A 239 38.57 -0.95 5.48
C ASN A 239 37.48 -0.34 6.38
N TRP A 240 37.85 0.68 7.16
CA TRP A 240 36.93 1.40 8.06
C TRP A 240 35.68 1.90 7.34
N ALA A 241 35.84 2.56 6.19
CA ALA A 241 34.72 3.15 5.46
C ALA A 241 33.69 2.09 5.05
N ALA A 242 34.15 0.92 4.59
CA ALA A 242 33.27 -0.19 4.26
C ALA A 242 32.53 -0.74 5.50
N TYR A 243 33.21 -0.90 6.64
CA TYR A 243 32.55 -1.33 7.88
C TYR A 243 31.58 -0.28 8.44
N LYS A 244 31.87 1.00 8.24
CA LYS A 244 31.01 2.13 8.60
C LYS A 244 29.73 2.14 7.76
N GLU A 245 29.86 2.12 6.44
CA GLU A 245 28.75 2.28 5.48
C GLU A 245 27.98 0.98 5.20
N GLY A 246 28.65 -0.17 5.27
CA GLY A 246 28.15 -1.47 4.85
C GLY A 246 28.77 -1.94 3.53
N PHE A 247 28.75 -3.26 3.30
CA PHE A 247 29.24 -3.89 2.07
C PHE A 247 28.61 -5.26 1.86
N GLY A 248 28.70 -5.77 0.62
CA GLY A 248 28.29 -7.13 0.28
C GLY A 248 27.05 -7.20 -0.61
N ASP A 249 26.43 -8.38 -0.66
CA ASP A 249 25.33 -8.75 -1.55
C ASP A 249 24.28 -9.65 -0.85
N SER A 250 23.40 -10.26 -1.63
CA SER A 250 22.34 -11.17 -1.14
C SER A 250 22.86 -12.50 -0.57
N ARG A 251 24.16 -12.79 -0.68
CA ARG A 251 24.80 -13.98 -0.12
C ARG A 251 25.66 -13.64 1.09
N ASN A 252 26.43 -12.57 1.00
CA ASN A 252 27.38 -12.15 2.03
C ASN A 252 27.21 -10.66 2.30
N LEU A 253 26.75 -10.28 3.49
CA LEU A 253 26.33 -8.91 3.80
C LEU A 253 26.93 -8.41 5.11
N TRP A 254 27.28 -7.13 5.14
CA TRP A 254 27.45 -6.30 6.34
C TRP A 254 26.62 -5.02 6.18
N LEU A 255 25.72 -4.75 7.12
CA LEU A 255 24.78 -3.61 7.04
C LEU A 255 25.48 -2.24 7.16
N GLY A 256 26.57 -2.19 7.94
CA GLY A 256 27.26 -0.96 8.29
C GLY A 256 27.04 -0.56 9.75
N ASN A 257 28.10 -0.08 10.38
CA ASN A 257 28.10 0.28 11.79
C ASN A 257 27.25 1.51 12.09
N GLU A 258 27.18 2.50 11.20
CA GLU A 258 26.33 3.69 11.40
C GLU A 258 24.86 3.32 11.53
N LYS A 259 24.41 2.45 10.61
CA LYS A 259 23.02 1.96 10.61
C LYS A 259 22.75 1.13 11.86
N LEU A 260 23.70 0.28 12.26
CA LEU A 260 23.56 -0.55 13.45
C LEU A 260 23.55 0.29 14.74
N HIS A 261 24.30 1.38 14.80
CA HIS A 261 24.30 2.32 15.93
C HIS A 261 22.98 3.07 16.02
N TYR A 262 22.53 3.62 14.88
CA TYR A 262 21.22 4.25 14.79
C TYR A 262 20.13 3.30 15.26
N LEU A 263 20.10 2.05 14.77
CA LEU A 263 19.08 1.08 15.13
C LEU A 263 19.11 0.76 16.64
N THR A 264 20.26 0.36 17.17
CA THR A 264 20.35 -0.13 18.56
C THR A 264 20.22 0.96 19.62
N THR A 265 20.25 2.24 19.25
CA THR A 265 19.96 3.37 20.15
C THR A 265 18.47 3.70 20.25
N GLN A 266 17.65 3.35 19.26
CA GLN A 266 16.22 3.69 19.26
C GLN A 266 15.42 2.87 20.28
N LYS A 267 15.70 1.56 20.37
CA LYS A 267 14.95 0.61 21.19
C LYS A 267 15.88 -0.52 21.67
N THR A 268 15.43 -1.28 22.65
CA THR A 268 16.10 -2.51 23.06
C THR A 268 15.81 -3.61 22.04
N TYR A 269 16.87 -4.16 21.42
CA TYR A 269 16.77 -5.25 20.46
C TYR A 269 17.36 -6.54 21.02
N LYS A 270 16.72 -7.67 20.71
CA LYS A 270 17.29 -9.00 20.93
C LYS A 270 18.27 -9.33 19.82
N LEU A 271 19.47 -9.75 20.17
CA LEU A 271 20.48 -10.23 19.23
C LEU A 271 20.36 -11.75 19.08
N ARG A 272 20.31 -12.25 17.85
CA ARG A 272 20.33 -13.69 17.56
C ARG A 272 21.43 -14.02 16.57
N PHE A 273 22.24 -15.02 16.90
CA PHE A 273 23.26 -15.60 16.04
C PHE A 273 22.80 -16.94 15.55
N GLU A 274 23.06 -17.22 14.28
CA GLU A 274 22.88 -18.54 13.68
C GLU A 274 24.15 -18.91 12.92
N ILE A 275 24.66 -20.12 13.19
CA ILE A 275 25.88 -20.66 12.59
C ILE A 275 25.61 -22.09 12.17
N THR A 276 25.90 -22.43 10.92
CA THR A 276 25.91 -23.81 10.45
C THR A 276 27.33 -24.35 10.54
N THR A 277 27.52 -25.44 11.30
CA THR A 277 28.84 -26.09 11.42
C THR A 277 29.23 -26.79 10.12
N SER A 278 30.50 -27.18 9.99
CA SER A 278 30.98 -28.01 8.88
C SER A 278 30.25 -29.36 8.76
N SER A 279 29.65 -29.84 9.85
CA SER A 279 28.79 -31.03 9.87
C SER A 279 27.34 -30.77 9.42
N GLY A 280 27.03 -29.56 8.96
CA GLY A 280 25.68 -29.15 8.55
C GLY A 280 24.72 -28.87 9.71
N SER A 281 25.20 -28.84 10.95
CA SER A 281 24.34 -28.64 12.11
C SER A 281 24.14 -27.16 12.40
N ALA A 282 22.89 -26.69 12.41
CA ALA A 282 22.55 -25.33 12.78
C ALA A 282 22.68 -25.14 14.31
N LYS A 283 23.40 -24.09 14.69
CA LYS A 283 23.61 -23.65 16.07
C LYS A 283 23.16 -22.20 16.21
N TYR A 284 22.58 -21.85 17.36
CA TYR A 284 22.18 -20.47 17.63
C TYR A 284 22.53 -19.98 19.04
N ALA A 285 22.57 -18.66 19.23
CA ALA A 285 22.61 -17.99 20.53
C ALA A 285 21.78 -16.71 20.50
N GLU A 286 21.09 -16.41 21.61
CA GLU A 286 20.31 -15.19 21.75
C GLU A 286 20.75 -14.38 22.98
N TYR A 287 20.75 -13.06 22.82
CA TYR A 287 21.02 -12.07 23.88
C TYR A 287 19.84 -11.10 23.93
N PRO A 288 19.16 -10.92 25.08
CA PRO A 288 17.96 -10.09 25.19
C PRO A 288 18.16 -8.62 24.83
N GLU A 289 19.38 -8.13 24.96
CA GLU A 289 19.74 -6.74 24.73
C GLU A 289 21.14 -6.67 24.12
N PHE A 290 21.28 -5.85 23.09
CA PHE A 290 22.57 -5.42 22.60
C PHE A 290 22.51 -3.97 22.13
N GLN A 291 23.62 -3.25 22.29
CA GLN A 291 23.78 -1.89 21.80
C GLN A 291 25.22 -1.66 21.35
N ILE A 292 25.37 -0.90 20.27
CA ILE A 292 26.66 -0.39 19.84
C ILE A 292 26.70 1.13 19.99
N ASP A 293 27.87 1.65 20.35
CA ASP A 293 28.10 3.08 20.52
C ASP A 293 28.33 3.77 19.15
N SER A 294 28.49 5.08 19.18
CA SER A 294 28.70 5.94 18.01
C SER A 294 30.10 5.80 17.41
N GLU A 295 30.33 6.46 16.27
CA GLU A 295 31.63 6.50 15.61
C GLU A 295 32.75 7.00 16.52
N SER A 296 32.49 7.99 17.39
CA SER A 296 33.50 8.53 18.31
C SER A 296 34.04 7.51 19.31
N SER A 297 33.26 6.46 19.57
CA SER A 297 33.63 5.34 20.44
C SER A 297 34.03 4.10 19.63
N ASN A 298 34.36 4.29 18.35
CA ASN A 298 34.66 3.24 17.39
C ASN A 298 33.60 2.14 17.28
N TYR A 299 32.32 2.49 17.43
CA TYR A 299 31.19 1.53 17.39
C TYR A 299 31.31 0.38 18.38
N THR A 300 32.01 0.61 19.51
CA THR A 300 32.18 -0.40 20.53
C THR A 300 30.84 -0.89 21.07
N MET A 301 30.76 -2.20 21.35
CA MET A 301 29.59 -2.78 21.97
C MET A 301 29.54 -2.36 23.44
N ASN A 302 28.69 -1.39 23.75
CA ASN A 302 28.58 -0.80 25.08
C ASN A 302 27.54 -1.50 25.96
N LYS A 303 26.60 -2.26 25.35
CA LYS A 303 25.70 -3.16 26.07
C LYS A 303 25.58 -4.49 25.37
N LEU A 304 25.71 -5.56 26.14
CA LEU A 304 25.34 -6.92 25.74
C LEU A 304 24.88 -7.65 26.99
N ALA A 305 23.60 -8.03 27.03
CA ALA A 305 23.06 -8.81 28.15
C ALA A 305 23.64 -10.23 28.16
N ASP A 306 23.48 -10.93 29.27
CA ASP A 306 23.82 -12.35 29.33
C ASP A 306 23.01 -13.17 28.33
N ARG A 307 23.62 -14.25 27.82
CA ARG A 307 22.98 -15.14 26.86
C ARG A 307 21.70 -15.74 27.46
N SER A 308 20.55 -15.48 26.83
CA SER A 308 19.25 -16.00 27.29
C SER A 308 18.96 -17.41 26.80
N SER A 309 19.42 -17.77 25.60
CA SER A 309 19.16 -19.09 24.99
C SER A 309 20.24 -19.44 23.96
N GLY A 310 20.36 -20.72 23.59
CA GLY A 310 21.27 -21.15 22.53
C GLY A 310 22.02 -22.46 22.80
N ASN A 311 22.57 -23.04 21.73
CA ASN A 311 23.28 -24.32 21.72
C ASN A 311 24.70 -24.22 21.13
N THR A 312 25.22 -23.00 20.93
CA THR A 312 26.55 -22.68 20.34
C THR A 312 27.75 -22.83 21.30
N GLY A 313 27.54 -23.14 22.59
CA GLY A 313 28.63 -23.10 23.58
C GLY A 313 29.21 -21.68 23.75
N LEU A 314 30.47 -21.53 24.17
CA LEU A 314 31.14 -20.22 24.33
C LEU A 314 31.53 -19.55 23.00
N PHE A 315 31.39 -20.25 21.86
CA PHE A 315 31.87 -19.79 20.54
C PHE A 315 31.07 -18.61 19.94
N GLY A 316 29.85 -18.34 20.43
CA GLY A 316 28.98 -17.30 19.89
C GLY A 316 29.44 -15.85 20.15
N VAL A 317 30.00 -15.58 21.33
CA VAL A 317 30.36 -14.19 21.74
C VAL A 317 31.67 -13.72 21.11
N TRP A 318 32.66 -14.61 21.00
CA TRP A 318 34.00 -14.26 20.51
C TRP A 318 33.99 -13.83 19.05
N SER A 319 33.13 -14.44 18.22
CA SER A 319 32.96 -14.06 16.82
C SER A 319 32.45 -12.61 16.68
N LEU A 320 31.54 -12.18 17.56
CA LEU A 320 30.95 -10.84 17.55
C LEU A 320 31.95 -9.77 17.99
N LEU A 321 32.69 -10.02 19.08
CA LEU A 321 33.75 -9.13 19.57
C LEU A 321 34.86 -8.97 18.53
N TYR A 322 35.18 -10.02 17.79
CA TYR A 322 36.18 -9.96 16.74
C TYR A 322 35.70 -9.18 15.50
N LEU A 323 34.39 -9.18 15.20
CA LEU A 323 33.83 -8.53 14.01
C LEU A 323 33.50 -7.05 14.22
N ILE A 324 33.00 -6.67 15.40
CA ILE A 324 32.79 -5.25 15.75
C ILE A 324 34.12 -4.59 16.15
N GLY A 325 35.04 -5.35 16.76
CA GLY A 325 36.34 -4.86 17.23
C GLY A 325 37.52 -4.98 16.24
N SER A 326 37.36 -5.54 15.04
CA SER A 326 38.45 -5.63 14.04
C SER A 326 38.63 -4.38 13.19
N VAL A 327 38.16 -3.22 13.65
CA VAL A 327 38.82 -1.97 13.26
C VAL A 327 40.10 -1.88 14.08
N LYS A 328 41.08 -2.69 13.71
CA LYS A 328 42.46 -2.39 14.06
C LYS A 328 42.85 -1.20 13.21
N SER A 329 43.08 -0.09 13.91
CA SER A 329 43.92 1.02 13.45
C SER A 329 45.12 0.48 12.66
N GLY A 330 45.12 0.74 11.36
CA GLY A 330 46.25 0.62 10.46
C GLY A 330 46.32 1.89 9.65
#